data_AF-A0A5N7BAK0-F1
#
_entry.id   AF-A0A5N7BAK0-F1
#
_cell.length_a   1.000
_cell.length_b   1.000
_cell.length_c   1.000
_cell.angle_alpha   90.00
_cell.angle_beta   90.00
_cell.angle_gamma   90.00
#
_symmetry.space_group_name_H-M   'P 1'
#
loop_
_entity.id
_entity.type
_entity.pdbx_description
1 polymer ?
#
loop_
_entity_poly.entity_id
_entity_poly.type
_entity_poly.pdbx_seq_one_letter_code
_entity_poly.pdbx_strand_id
1 'polypeptide(L)'
;MHRLLRRERAKPSNPYVNGWKVTVGGGHSAQLVLVEVISDGPLKGLERGKRVVAKIYDPLYLNYNGGSYGPFVWVDNHYTHEVAAYKIFSDVQGSMVPSTTELSQQDRQNIMKAIVQFDTLAYTRGMVLPDLQPRNVMVTNTTTTHEKAVCVDFGDVLFGRGNVFNSPVVDAHLLLGTYISPLLRWHEAFRTRMLDFAGWIDWDWQPWLETEFKHTASTITPKIREAFLPNHVLETW
;
A
#
# COMPACT_ATOMS: atom_id res chain seq x y z
N MET A 1 -17.75 29.43 -2.26
CA MET A 1 -18.80 28.53 -2.75
C MET A 1 -18.13 27.35 -3.45
N HIS A 2 -17.99 26.21 -2.77
CA HIS A 2 -17.91 24.87 -3.35
C HIS A 2 -18.42 23.91 -2.27
N ARG A 3 -19.73 23.66 -2.30
CA ARG A 3 -20.41 22.63 -1.52
C ARG A 3 -19.99 21.27 -2.10
N LEU A 4 -19.42 20.40 -1.28
CA LEU A 4 -19.32 18.97 -1.60
C LEU A 4 -19.34 18.11 -0.31
N LEU A 5 -20.30 18.39 0.56
CA LEU A 5 -20.79 17.42 1.54
C LEU A 5 -22.31 17.56 1.57
N ARG A 6 -23.02 16.66 0.90
CA ARG A 6 -24.47 16.54 1.05
C ARG A 6 -24.72 15.77 2.36
N ARG A 7 -24.85 16.50 3.47
CA ARG A 7 -25.34 15.93 4.74
C ARG A 7 -26.83 15.66 4.58
N GLU A 8 -27.22 14.45 4.19
CA GLU A 8 -28.61 14.03 4.26
C GLU A 8 -28.84 13.24 5.55
N ARG A 9 -29.83 13.66 6.34
CA ARG A 9 -30.46 12.74 7.28
C ARG A 9 -31.17 11.69 6.44
N ALA A 10 -30.63 10.48 6.38
CA ALA A 10 -31.38 9.36 5.85
C ALA A 10 -32.63 9.19 6.73
N LYS A 11 -33.83 9.35 6.15
CA LYS A 11 -35.05 8.89 6.82
C LYS A 11 -34.93 7.36 6.93
N PRO A 12 -34.94 6.76 8.12
CA PRO A 12 -34.65 5.33 8.24
C PRO A 12 -35.83 4.52 7.70
N SER A 13 -35.56 3.60 6.79
CA SER A 13 -36.40 2.41 6.59
C SER A 13 -36.12 1.32 7.64
N ASN A 14 -35.10 1.52 8.48
CA ASN A 14 -34.71 0.63 9.57
C ASN A 14 -34.67 1.42 10.90
N PRO A 15 -35.60 1.17 11.83
CA PRO A 15 -35.73 1.95 13.07
C PRO A 15 -34.59 1.75 14.08
N TYR A 16 -33.63 0.86 13.81
CA TYR A 16 -32.51 0.56 14.73
C TYR A 16 -31.21 1.34 14.43
N VAL A 17 -31.16 2.17 13.39
CA VAL A 17 -29.95 2.93 13.02
C VAL A 17 -30.23 4.43 12.99
N ASN A 18 -29.93 5.11 14.10
CA ASN A 18 -29.78 6.57 14.14
C ASN A 18 -28.29 6.90 13.93
N GLY A 19 -27.90 7.20 12.69
CA GLY A 19 -26.52 7.53 12.35
C GLY A 19 -26.41 8.51 11.18
N TRP A 20 -25.31 9.25 11.15
CA TRP A 20 -24.96 10.11 10.02
C TRP A 20 -24.36 9.27 8.89
N LYS A 21 -24.99 9.29 7.71
CA LYS A 21 -24.39 8.70 6.49
C LYS A 21 -23.58 9.78 5.78
N VAL A 22 -22.30 9.53 5.56
CA VAL A 22 -21.44 10.36 4.70
C VAL A 22 -21.25 9.58 3.41
N THR A 23 -21.55 10.16 2.25
CA THR A 23 -21.38 9.50 0.94
C THR A 23 -20.70 10.43 -0.06
N VAL A 24 -19.54 10.04 -0.55
CA VAL A 24 -18.79 10.69 -1.63
C VAL A 24 -18.57 9.65 -2.74
N GLY A 25 -19.61 9.40 -3.55
CA GLY A 25 -19.58 8.40 -4.63
C GLY A 25 -20.34 7.11 -4.29
N GLY A 26 -20.06 6.01 -5.00
CA GLY A 26 -20.59 4.68 -4.71
C GLY A 26 -19.63 3.58 -5.19
N GLY A 27 -19.71 2.38 -4.61
CA GLY A 27 -18.89 1.23 -5.03
C GLY A 27 -17.49 1.14 -4.43
N HIS A 28 -17.20 1.88 -3.36
CA HIS A 28 -15.90 1.84 -2.66
C HIS A 28 -16.07 1.38 -1.20
N SER A 29 -15.05 0.72 -0.65
CA SER A 29 -15.03 0.24 0.74
C SER A 29 -14.76 1.32 1.78
N ALA A 30 -14.20 2.44 1.33
CA ALA A 30 -13.88 3.61 2.13
C ALA A 30 -14.10 4.89 1.33
N GLN A 31 -14.16 6.01 2.05
CA GLN A 31 -14.28 7.35 1.48
C GLN A 31 -13.16 8.23 2.00
N LEU A 32 -12.55 9.02 1.11
CA LEU A 32 -11.58 10.04 1.49
C LEU A 32 -12.28 11.40 1.58
N VAL A 33 -12.15 12.07 2.73
CA VAL A 33 -12.73 13.39 2.96
C VAL A 33 -11.70 14.35 3.55
N LEU A 34 -11.72 15.60 3.09
CA LEU A 34 -10.94 16.66 3.73
C LEU A 34 -11.67 17.12 5.00
N VAL A 35 -11.00 17.05 6.14
CA VAL A 35 -11.55 17.46 7.44
C VAL A 35 -10.65 18.49 8.11
N GLU A 36 -11.24 19.31 8.97
CA GLU A 36 -10.52 20.26 9.81
C GLU A 36 -10.46 19.71 11.25
N VAL A 37 -9.27 19.75 11.83
CA VAL A 37 -9.06 19.36 13.23
C VAL A 37 -9.66 20.45 14.12
N ILE A 38 -10.71 20.12 14.86
CA ILE A 38 -11.47 21.10 15.66
C ILE A 38 -10.88 21.34 17.06
N SER A 39 -10.01 20.45 17.53
CA SER A 39 -9.34 20.50 18.83
C SER A 39 -7.99 19.77 18.74
N ASP A 40 -7.02 20.19 19.55
CA ASP A 40 -5.70 19.54 19.58
C ASP A 40 -5.84 18.05 19.89
N GLY A 41 -5.35 17.22 18.98
CA GLY A 41 -5.42 15.77 19.07
C GLY A 41 -4.24 15.19 19.87
N PRO A 42 -4.35 13.93 20.32
CA PRO A 42 -3.27 13.25 21.04
C PRO A 42 -2.06 12.90 20.15
N LEU A 43 -2.20 13.00 18.82
CA LEU A 43 -1.15 12.68 17.87
C LEU A 43 -0.45 13.95 17.40
N LYS A 44 0.89 13.92 17.38
CA LYS A 44 1.71 14.99 16.79
C LYS A 44 1.26 15.25 15.36
N GLY A 45 1.07 16.52 15.02
CA GLY A 45 0.61 16.93 13.70
C GLY A 45 -0.91 16.95 13.51
N LEU A 46 -1.72 16.71 14.54
CA LEU A 46 -3.17 16.97 14.56
C LEU A 46 -3.50 18.18 15.45
N GLU A 47 -3.00 19.35 15.07
CA GLU A 47 -3.25 20.62 15.76
C GLU A 47 -4.57 21.26 15.30
N ARG A 48 -5.23 22.00 16.19
CA ARG A 48 -6.47 22.71 15.89
C ARG A 48 -6.31 23.63 14.67
N GLY A 49 -7.29 23.60 13.77
CA GLY A 49 -7.32 24.37 12.53
C GLY A 49 -6.56 23.73 11.36
N LYS A 50 -5.83 22.64 11.60
CA LYS A 50 -5.14 21.91 10.52
C LYS A 50 -6.15 21.14 9.68
N ARG A 51 -5.96 21.17 8.36
CA ARG A 51 -6.72 20.33 7.42
C ARG A 51 -5.99 19.03 7.16
N VAL A 52 -6.70 17.92 7.24
CA VAL A 52 -6.18 16.56 7.00
C VAL A 52 -7.11 15.78 6.10
N VAL A 53 -6.58 14.76 5.43
CA VAL A 53 -7.38 13.79 4.68
C VAL A 53 -7.74 12.67 5.65
N ALA A 54 -9.03 12.41 5.83
CA ALA A 54 -9.52 11.28 6.61
C ALA A 54 -10.08 10.20 5.69
N LYS A 55 -9.68 8.96 5.93
CA LYS A 55 -10.27 7.76 5.32
C LYS A 55 -11.35 7.22 6.25
N ILE A 56 -12.60 7.22 5.78
CA ILE A 56 -13.77 6.77 6.54
C ILE A 56 -14.24 5.45 5.97
N TYR A 57 -14.42 4.49 6.87
CA TYR A 57 -14.97 3.16 6.61
C TYR A 57 -16.44 3.13 7.04
N ASP A 58 -17.36 2.88 6.11
CA ASP A 58 -18.79 2.78 6.37
C ASP A 58 -19.33 1.46 5.79
N PRO A 59 -19.64 0.45 6.62
CA PRO A 59 -20.23 -0.81 6.17
C PRO A 59 -21.55 -0.66 5.40
N LEU A 60 -22.30 0.43 5.63
CA LEU A 60 -23.58 0.72 4.99
C LEU A 60 -23.42 1.51 3.68
N TYR A 61 -22.19 1.90 3.34
CA TYR A 61 -21.82 2.53 2.08
C TYR A 61 -21.43 1.51 1.01
N LEU A 62 -21.00 0.32 1.43
CA LEU A 62 -20.65 -0.76 0.52
C LEU A 62 -21.91 -1.27 -0.21
N ASN A 63 -21.98 -1.04 -1.52
CA ASN A 63 -23.03 -1.63 -2.35
C ASN A 63 -22.71 -3.10 -2.59
N TYR A 64 -23.04 -3.92 -1.60
CA TYR A 64 -22.65 -5.31 -1.49
C TYR A 64 -23.55 -6.19 -2.37
N ASN A 65 -22.99 -6.74 -3.45
CA ASN A 65 -23.67 -7.68 -4.36
C ASN A 65 -23.35 -9.16 -4.04
N GLY A 66 -23.28 -9.56 -2.77
CA GLY A 66 -23.41 -10.98 -2.39
C GLY A 66 -22.15 -11.86 -2.50
N GLY A 67 -21.04 -11.47 -1.86
CA GLY A 67 -19.91 -12.38 -1.60
C GLY A 67 -20.14 -13.35 -0.43
N SER A 68 -19.09 -14.08 0.01
CA SER A 68 -19.17 -15.02 1.15
C SER A 68 -19.13 -14.36 2.54
N TYR A 69 -18.72 -13.08 2.62
CA TYR A 69 -18.56 -12.33 3.87
C TYR A 69 -19.40 -11.05 3.83
N GLY A 70 -20.20 -10.76 4.88
CA GLY A 70 -21.03 -9.56 4.92
C GLY A 70 -20.22 -8.25 4.93
N PRO A 71 -20.81 -7.10 4.53
CA PRO A 71 -20.09 -5.83 4.35
C PRO A 71 -19.44 -5.31 5.64
N PHE A 72 -20.00 -5.63 6.81
CA PHE A 72 -19.40 -5.30 8.11
C PHE A 72 -18.07 -6.01 8.35
N VAL A 73 -18.01 -7.31 8.06
CA VAL A 73 -16.79 -8.11 8.21
C VAL A 73 -15.72 -7.61 7.26
N TRP A 74 -16.10 -7.26 6.03
CA TRP A 74 -15.16 -6.80 5.02
C TRP A 74 -14.57 -5.43 5.35
N VAL A 75 -15.41 -4.48 5.77
CA VAL A 75 -14.97 -3.14 6.19
C VAL A 75 -14.13 -3.19 7.46
N ASP A 76 -14.53 -3.98 8.45
CA ASP A 76 -13.77 -4.18 9.68
C ASP A 76 -12.39 -4.81 9.41
N ASN A 77 -12.34 -5.77 8.47
CA ASN A 77 -11.10 -6.37 8.01
C ASN A 77 -10.16 -5.31 7.42
N HIS A 78 -10.61 -4.50 6.47
CA HIS A 78 -9.76 -3.46 5.85
C HIS A 78 -9.31 -2.41 6.86
N TYR A 79 -10.22 -1.95 7.73
CA TYR A 79 -9.89 -1.01 8.79
C TYR A 79 -8.82 -1.58 9.73
N THR A 80 -9.00 -2.80 10.19
CA THR A 80 -8.08 -3.48 11.11
C THR A 80 -6.70 -3.66 10.46
N HIS A 81 -6.67 -4.09 9.19
CA HIS A 81 -5.42 -4.27 8.46
C HIS A 81 -4.66 -2.95 8.29
N GLU A 82 -5.36 -1.90 7.87
CA GLU A 82 -4.75 -0.59 7.64
C GLU A 82 -4.24 0.05 8.94
N VAL A 83 -5.02 -0.04 10.03
CA VAL A 83 -4.59 0.45 11.35
C VAL A 83 -3.40 -0.34 11.89
N ALA A 84 -3.37 -1.66 11.70
CA ALA A 84 -2.24 -2.49 12.10
C ALA A 84 -0.97 -2.12 11.32
N ALA A 85 -1.08 -1.93 10.01
CA ALA A 85 0.03 -1.51 9.15
C ALA A 85 0.58 -0.14 9.60
N TYR A 86 -0.28 0.86 9.80
CA TYR A 86 0.16 2.17 10.27
C TYR A 86 0.83 2.13 11.66
N LYS A 87 0.39 1.25 12.56
CA LYS A 87 1.07 1.04 13.86
C LYS A 87 2.48 0.48 13.66
N ILE A 88 2.62 -0.54 12.80
CA ILE A 88 3.91 -1.18 12.52
C ILE A 88 4.87 -0.23 11.80
N PHE A 89 4.36 0.66 10.95
CA PHE A 89 5.14 1.66 10.22
C PHE A 89 5.19 3.04 10.88
N SER A 90 4.76 3.17 12.14
CA SER A 90 4.70 4.46 12.84
C SER A 90 6.06 5.16 12.94
N ASP A 91 7.15 4.40 12.89
CA ASP A 91 8.54 4.88 12.88
C ASP A 91 8.99 5.47 11.52
N VAL A 92 8.28 5.17 10.44
CA VAL A 92 8.66 5.52 9.06
C VAL A 92 7.59 6.35 8.32
N GLN A 93 6.61 6.90 9.03
CA GLN A 93 5.54 7.72 8.44
C GLN A 93 6.05 9.11 8.01
N GLY A 94 5.97 9.39 6.70
CA GLY A 94 6.23 10.71 6.11
C GLY A 94 5.09 11.72 6.32
N SER A 95 5.31 12.98 5.95
CA SER A 95 4.52 14.12 6.41
C SER A 95 3.50 14.72 5.41
N MET A 96 3.49 14.35 4.11
CA MET A 96 2.64 15.02 3.11
C MET A 96 2.42 14.27 1.78
N VAL A 97 1.47 14.78 0.96
CA VAL A 97 0.95 14.20 -0.31
C VAL A 97 0.94 15.26 -1.43
N PRO A 98 1.70 15.14 -2.57
CA PRO A 98 1.18 15.57 -3.90
C PRO A 98 1.68 14.81 -5.18
N SER A 99 1.22 15.29 -6.37
CA SER A 99 1.16 14.72 -7.76
C SER A 99 2.46 14.30 -8.49
N THR A 100 2.36 13.33 -9.41
CA THR A 100 3.47 12.70 -10.17
C THR A 100 3.71 13.24 -11.60
N THR A 101 2.91 14.17 -12.11
CA THR A 101 2.87 14.54 -13.54
C THR A 101 4.06 15.38 -14.05
N GLU A 102 5.01 15.76 -13.19
CA GLU A 102 6.11 16.69 -13.52
C GLU A 102 7.52 16.16 -13.16
N LEU A 103 7.65 14.86 -12.87
CA LEU A 103 8.87 14.31 -12.28
C LEU A 103 9.93 13.94 -13.34
N SER A 104 11.19 14.31 -13.06
CA SER A 104 12.34 13.86 -13.86
C SER A 104 12.53 12.34 -13.78
N GLN A 105 13.23 11.75 -14.76
CA GLN A 105 13.58 10.33 -14.70
C GLN A 105 14.37 9.98 -13.44
N GLN A 106 15.30 10.84 -13.02
CA GLN A 106 16.09 10.64 -11.80
C GLN A 106 15.21 10.64 -10.54
N ASP A 107 14.18 11.48 -10.48
CA ASP A 107 13.23 11.48 -9.37
C ASP A 107 12.37 10.24 -9.37
N ARG A 108 11.89 9.79 -10.54
CA ARG A 108 11.16 8.53 -10.67
C ARG A 108 12.00 7.33 -10.25
N GLN A 109 13.29 7.29 -10.61
CA GLN A 109 14.23 6.26 -10.10
C GLN A 109 14.37 6.32 -8.57
N ASN A 110 14.52 7.50 -7.98
CA ASN A 110 14.57 7.65 -6.52
C ASN A 110 13.28 7.17 -5.83
N ILE A 111 12.13 7.46 -6.43
CA ILE A 111 10.82 6.99 -5.95
C ILE A 111 10.72 5.47 -6.05
N MET A 112 11.07 4.88 -7.20
CA MET A 112 11.08 3.43 -7.38
C MET A 112 12.02 2.75 -6.38
N LYS A 113 13.20 3.35 -6.11
CA LYS A 113 14.12 2.83 -5.08
C LYS A 113 13.48 2.82 -3.70
N ALA A 114 12.80 3.91 -3.32
CA ALA A 114 12.09 4.00 -2.05
C ALA A 114 10.94 2.98 -1.94
N ILE A 115 10.17 2.76 -3.03
CA ILE A 115 9.11 1.74 -3.09
C ILE A 115 9.69 0.34 -2.87
N VAL A 116 10.76 -0.01 -3.58
CA VAL A 116 11.43 -1.32 -3.46
C VAL A 116 11.97 -1.52 -2.04
N GLN A 117 12.55 -0.48 -1.44
CA GLN A 117 13.03 -0.51 -0.05
C GLN A 117 11.88 -0.69 0.94
N PHE A 118 10.78 0.05 0.76
CA PHE A 118 9.59 -0.02 1.62
C PHE A 118 8.93 -1.39 1.54
N ASP A 119 8.71 -1.94 0.34
CA ASP A 119 8.16 -3.28 0.17
C ASP A 119 9.08 -4.36 0.76
N THR A 120 10.39 -4.16 0.69
CA THR A 120 11.37 -5.06 1.33
C THR A 120 11.28 -4.97 2.85
N LEU A 121 11.16 -3.77 3.41
CA LEU A 121 10.95 -3.57 4.84
C LEU A 121 9.63 -4.21 5.29
N ALA A 122 8.54 -3.99 4.56
CA ALA A 122 7.24 -4.61 4.82
C ALA A 122 7.36 -6.14 4.87
N TYR A 123 8.07 -6.70 3.88
CA TYR A 123 8.36 -8.13 3.84
C TYR A 123 9.16 -8.56 5.07
N THR A 124 10.22 -7.87 5.48
CA THR A 124 10.94 -8.26 6.72
C THR A 124 10.04 -8.25 7.96
N ARG A 125 9.06 -7.35 8.00
CA ARG A 125 8.08 -7.20 9.10
C ARG A 125 6.89 -8.16 9.01
N GLY A 126 6.90 -9.15 8.10
CA GLY A 126 5.82 -10.14 8.03
C GLY A 126 4.61 -9.74 7.22
N MET A 127 4.73 -8.68 6.42
CA MET A 127 3.65 -8.15 5.60
C MET A 127 3.89 -8.41 4.11
N VAL A 128 2.81 -8.66 3.40
CA VAL A 128 2.76 -8.59 1.93
C VAL A 128 1.81 -7.46 1.57
N LEU A 129 2.19 -6.67 0.55
CA LEU A 129 1.44 -5.52 0.05
C LEU A 129 0.90 -5.85 -1.36
N PRO A 130 -0.27 -6.49 -1.49
CA PRO A 130 -0.79 -6.94 -2.78
C PRO A 130 -1.24 -5.77 -3.64
N ASP A 131 -1.76 -4.72 -3.02
CA ASP A 131 -2.26 -3.53 -3.70
C ASP A 131 -1.22 -2.41 -3.81
N LEU A 132 0.08 -2.75 -3.76
CA LEU A 132 1.13 -1.76 -3.94
C LEU A 132 1.21 -1.33 -5.40
N GLN A 133 0.51 -0.24 -5.73
CA GLN A 133 0.37 0.27 -7.09
C GLN A 133 0.60 1.79 -7.14
N PRO A 134 0.86 2.37 -8.32
CA PRO A 134 1.04 3.82 -8.50
C PRO A 134 0.02 4.70 -7.77
N ARG A 135 -1.26 4.31 -7.77
CA ARG A 135 -2.33 5.07 -7.09
C ARG A 135 -2.18 5.15 -5.57
N ASN A 136 -1.43 4.22 -4.99
CA ASN A 136 -1.21 4.07 -3.55
C ASN A 136 0.17 4.59 -3.12
N VAL A 137 0.92 5.19 -4.04
CA VAL A 137 2.20 5.86 -3.75
C VAL A 137 2.03 7.37 -3.94
N MET A 138 2.29 8.10 -2.88
CA MET A 138 2.26 9.55 -2.84
C MET A 138 3.69 10.07 -2.92
N VAL A 139 3.98 11.03 -3.82
CA VAL A 139 5.31 11.63 -3.95
C VAL A 139 5.35 12.95 -3.17
N THR A 140 6.51 13.52 -2.82
CA THR A 140 6.58 14.91 -2.31
C THR A 140 7.44 15.79 -3.20
N ASN A 141 7.05 17.07 -3.35
CA ASN A 141 7.84 18.09 -4.05
C ASN A 141 8.82 18.80 -3.09
N THR A 142 9.25 18.12 -2.03
CA THR A 142 10.25 18.67 -1.12
C THR A 142 11.63 18.53 -1.73
N THR A 143 12.47 19.55 -1.58
CA THR A 143 13.87 19.54 -2.05
C THR A 143 14.76 18.58 -1.25
N THR A 144 14.22 17.98 -0.17
CA THR A 144 14.91 17.03 0.68
C THR A 144 14.84 15.62 0.10
N THR A 145 16.00 15.00 -0.07
CA THR A 145 16.21 13.68 -0.71
C THR A 145 15.52 12.50 -0.01
N HIS A 146 15.05 12.68 1.23
CA HIS A 146 14.60 11.59 2.09
C HIS A 146 13.08 11.36 2.13
N GLU A 147 12.27 12.26 1.56
CA GLU A 147 10.80 12.21 1.69
C GLU A 147 10.10 12.16 0.32
N LYS A 148 10.72 11.56 -0.70
CA LYS A 148 10.15 11.60 -2.06
C LYS A 148 8.98 10.65 -2.30
N ALA A 149 8.72 9.66 -1.44
CA ALA A 149 7.61 8.73 -1.62
C ALA A 149 7.03 8.22 -0.28
N VAL A 150 5.71 8.16 -0.18
CA VAL A 150 4.94 7.62 0.96
C VAL A 150 3.91 6.65 0.41
N CYS A 151 4.00 5.38 0.81
CA CYS A 151 3.00 4.38 0.46
C CYS A 151 1.81 4.47 1.42
N VAL A 152 0.60 4.40 0.88
CA VAL A 152 -0.67 4.45 1.62
C VAL A 152 -1.58 3.31 1.17
N ASP A 153 -2.78 3.25 1.76
CA ASP A 153 -3.81 2.26 1.47
C ASP A 153 -3.36 0.82 1.76
N PHE A 154 -3.48 0.46 3.03
CA PHE A 154 -3.06 -0.83 3.55
C PHE A 154 -4.25 -1.77 3.83
N GLY A 155 -5.40 -1.50 3.23
CA GLY A 155 -6.63 -2.28 3.46
C GLY A 155 -6.49 -3.77 3.08
N ASP A 156 -5.70 -4.05 2.04
CA ASP A 156 -5.44 -5.40 1.53
C ASP A 156 -4.11 -5.99 2.03
N VAL A 157 -3.46 -5.38 3.02
CA VAL A 157 -2.22 -5.95 3.58
C VAL A 157 -2.49 -7.32 4.15
N LEU A 158 -1.57 -8.25 3.93
CA LEU A 158 -1.69 -9.61 4.43
C LEU A 158 -0.66 -9.80 5.55
N PHE A 159 -1.15 -10.08 6.77
CA PHE A 159 -0.34 -10.40 7.94
C PHE A 159 -0.21 -11.91 8.11
N GLY A 160 1.01 -12.35 8.42
CA GLY A 160 1.28 -13.79 8.50
C GLY A 160 1.35 -14.36 7.09
N ARG A 161 2.55 -14.72 6.68
CA ARG A 161 2.90 -15.11 5.31
C ARG A 161 2.46 -16.55 4.97
N GLY A 162 1.23 -16.92 5.31
CA GLY A 162 0.67 -18.24 5.07
C GLY A 162 -0.84 -18.21 5.17
N ASN A 163 -1.50 -18.02 4.02
CA ASN A 163 -2.90 -18.43 3.74
C ASN A 163 -3.51 -17.78 2.48
N VAL A 164 -2.75 -17.06 1.67
CA VAL A 164 -3.35 -16.37 0.51
C VAL A 164 -3.61 -17.32 -0.65
N PHE A 165 -2.80 -18.37 -0.79
CA PHE A 165 -2.85 -19.27 -1.95
C PHE A 165 -3.32 -20.70 -1.63
N ASN A 166 -3.60 -21.04 -0.37
CA ASN A 166 -3.86 -22.43 0.06
C ASN A 166 -2.87 -23.43 -0.56
N SER A 167 -1.60 -23.02 -0.71
CA SER A 167 -0.58 -23.82 -1.38
C SER A 167 0.56 -24.10 -0.39
N PRO A 168 0.64 -25.33 0.14
CA PRO A 168 1.73 -25.76 1.01
C PRO A 168 3.11 -25.58 0.37
N VAL A 169 3.18 -25.58 -0.96
CA VAL A 169 4.41 -25.36 -1.74
C VAL A 169 4.85 -23.89 -1.66
N VAL A 170 3.92 -22.95 -1.76
CA VAL A 170 4.21 -21.51 -1.68
C VAL A 170 4.53 -21.09 -0.24
N ASP A 171 3.78 -21.61 0.74
CA ASP A 171 3.97 -21.29 2.16
C ASP A 171 5.27 -21.88 2.73
N ALA A 172 5.73 -23.03 2.23
CA ALA A 172 7.02 -23.62 2.61
C ALA A 172 8.23 -22.90 1.99
N HIS A 173 8.08 -22.28 0.81
CA HIS A 173 9.18 -21.63 0.08
C HIS A 173 9.25 -20.10 0.26
N LEU A 174 8.16 -19.43 0.67
CA LEU A 174 8.12 -17.98 0.89
C LEU A 174 8.48 -17.52 2.33
N LEU A 175 9.03 -18.44 3.13
CA LEU A 175 9.85 -18.26 4.34
C LEU A 175 9.35 -17.28 5.43
N LEU A 176 8.88 -17.89 6.54
CA LEU A 176 9.23 -17.74 7.97
C LEU A 176 10.00 -16.50 8.53
N GLY A 177 10.03 -15.33 7.87
CA GLY A 177 10.74 -14.15 8.41
C GLY A 177 12.13 -13.90 7.83
N THR A 178 12.58 -14.68 6.84
CA THR A 178 13.89 -14.51 6.24
C THR A 178 13.92 -13.28 5.32
N TYR A 179 14.96 -12.46 5.43
CA TYR A 179 15.21 -11.39 4.47
C TYR A 179 15.44 -11.97 3.06
N ILE A 180 14.70 -11.48 2.07
CA ILE A 180 14.87 -11.85 0.67
C ILE A 180 15.26 -10.61 -0.12
N SER A 181 16.39 -10.72 -0.82
CA SER A 181 16.97 -9.63 -1.60
C SER A 181 15.95 -9.06 -2.60
N PRO A 182 15.86 -7.71 -2.72
CA PRO A 182 15.07 -7.06 -3.76
C PRO A 182 15.40 -7.53 -5.17
N LEU A 183 16.67 -7.90 -5.42
CA LEU A 183 17.13 -8.44 -6.70
C LEU A 183 16.36 -9.68 -7.16
N LEU A 184 15.78 -10.45 -6.23
CA LEU A 184 14.93 -11.61 -6.54
C LEU A 184 13.45 -11.22 -6.56
N ARG A 185 12.98 -10.50 -5.55
CA ARG A 185 11.54 -10.18 -5.39
C ARG A 185 11.01 -9.22 -6.46
N TRP A 186 11.88 -8.41 -7.03
CA TRP A 186 11.56 -7.41 -8.06
C TRP A 186 12.20 -7.74 -9.43
N HIS A 187 12.67 -8.98 -9.59
CA HIS A 187 13.29 -9.45 -10.83
C HIS A 187 12.30 -9.38 -12.00
N GLU A 188 12.77 -8.94 -13.17
CA GLU A 188 11.91 -8.72 -14.34
C GLU A 188 11.18 -9.99 -14.81
N ALA A 189 11.79 -11.17 -14.65
CA ALA A 189 11.22 -12.46 -15.03
C ALA A 189 9.85 -12.76 -14.39
N PHE A 190 9.57 -12.23 -13.19
CA PHE A 190 8.27 -12.42 -12.52
C PHE A 190 7.18 -11.48 -13.01
N ARG A 191 7.54 -10.38 -13.68
CA ARG A 191 6.66 -9.41 -14.33
C ARG A 191 5.44 -8.91 -13.53
N THR A 192 5.27 -9.22 -12.24
CA THR A 192 4.07 -8.80 -11.50
C THR A 192 4.29 -7.41 -10.91
N ARG A 193 5.19 -7.28 -9.92
CA ARG A 193 5.40 -6.01 -9.23
C ARG A 193 5.97 -4.89 -10.09
N MET A 194 6.88 -5.19 -11.00
CA MET A 194 7.44 -4.15 -11.88
C MET A 194 6.40 -3.64 -12.88
N LEU A 195 5.55 -4.53 -13.43
CA LEU A 195 4.56 -4.12 -14.44
C LEU A 195 3.48 -3.20 -13.87
N ASP A 196 3.13 -3.33 -12.59
CA ASP A 196 2.23 -2.39 -11.91
C ASP A 196 2.75 -0.94 -11.99
N PHE A 197 4.06 -0.75 -12.13
CA PHE A 197 4.73 0.55 -12.24
C PHE A 197 5.29 0.83 -13.64
N ALA A 198 4.95 0.05 -14.67
CA ALA A 198 5.51 0.21 -16.02
C ALA A 198 5.34 1.64 -16.59
N GLY A 199 4.22 2.30 -16.29
CA GLY A 199 3.99 3.69 -16.70
C GLY A 199 4.92 4.72 -16.05
N TRP A 200 5.68 4.33 -15.02
CA TRP A 200 6.66 5.18 -14.33
C TRP A 200 8.10 4.85 -14.73
N ILE A 201 8.32 3.79 -15.51
CA ILE A 201 9.65 3.26 -15.83
C ILE A 201 9.89 3.41 -17.34
N ASP A 202 10.79 4.31 -17.71
CA ASP A 202 11.27 4.52 -19.08
C ASP A 202 12.79 4.32 -19.20
N TRP A 203 13.35 3.50 -18.31
CA TRP A 203 14.75 3.08 -18.28
C TRP A 203 14.85 1.55 -18.19
N ASP A 204 16.04 1.00 -18.44
CA ASP A 204 16.29 -0.43 -18.33
C ASP A 204 16.17 -0.89 -16.87
N TRP A 205 15.07 -1.57 -16.55
CA TRP A 205 14.71 -1.92 -15.18
C TRP A 205 15.75 -2.84 -14.52
N GLN A 206 16.09 -3.96 -15.16
CA GLN A 206 16.94 -4.98 -14.55
C GLN A 206 18.37 -4.48 -14.29
N PRO A 207 19.06 -3.81 -15.24
CA PRO A 207 20.37 -3.21 -14.97
C PRO A 207 20.34 -2.15 -13.86
N TRP A 208 19.29 -1.33 -13.81
CA TRP A 208 19.10 -0.32 -12.76
C TRP A 208 18.91 -0.99 -11.39
N LEU A 209 18.04 -2.00 -11.29
CA LEU A 209 17.78 -2.75 -10.06
C LEU A 209 19.06 -3.41 -9.53
N GLU A 210 19.83 -4.06 -10.40
CA GLU A 210 21.10 -4.68 -10.05
C GLU A 210 22.14 -3.68 -9.56
N THR A 211 22.19 -2.50 -10.16
CA THR A 211 23.09 -1.42 -9.76
C THR A 211 22.73 -0.88 -8.37
N GLU A 212 21.46 -0.52 -8.17
CA GLU A 212 21.00 0.10 -6.91
C GLU A 212 21.04 -0.86 -5.72
N PHE A 213 20.75 -2.14 -5.96
CA PHE A 213 20.64 -3.17 -4.92
C PHE A 213 21.78 -4.18 -4.94
N LYS A 214 22.89 -3.91 -5.65
CA LYS A 214 24.08 -4.78 -5.68
C LYS A 214 24.56 -5.19 -4.28
N HIS A 215 24.45 -4.28 -3.32
CA HIS A 215 24.86 -4.48 -1.93
C HIS A 215 24.09 -5.61 -1.22
N THR A 216 22.91 -6.03 -1.73
CA THR A 216 22.12 -7.14 -1.18
C THR A 216 22.43 -8.47 -1.85
N ALA A 217 23.30 -8.51 -2.87
CA ALA A 217 23.61 -9.74 -3.60
C ALA A 217 24.24 -10.82 -2.69
N SER A 218 25.03 -10.42 -1.70
CA SER A 218 25.67 -11.31 -0.74
C SER A 218 24.68 -12.05 0.17
N THR A 219 23.42 -11.58 0.28
CA THR A 219 22.39 -12.26 1.07
C THR A 219 21.69 -13.38 0.31
N ILE A 220 21.97 -13.54 -0.99
CA ILE A 220 21.33 -14.55 -1.84
C ILE A 220 22.10 -15.86 -1.73
N THR A 221 21.54 -16.82 -0.98
CA THR A 221 22.07 -18.18 -0.93
C THR A 221 21.56 -19.01 -2.12
N PRO A 222 22.23 -20.11 -2.50
CA PRO A 222 21.73 -21.02 -3.53
C PRO A 222 20.30 -21.51 -3.26
N LYS A 223 19.97 -21.82 -1.99
CA LYS A 223 18.62 -22.22 -1.59
C LYS A 223 17.59 -21.12 -1.82
N ILE A 224 17.92 -19.88 -1.48
CA ILE A 224 17.03 -18.72 -1.72
C ILE A 224 16.87 -18.48 -3.23
N ARG A 225 17.95 -18.57 -4.00
CA ARG A 225 17.91 -18.43 -5.46
C ARG A 225 17.01 -19.48 -6.10
N GLU A 226 17.18 -20.75 -5.76
CA GLU A 226 16.35 -21.84 -6.32
C GLU A 226 14.86 -21.67 -5.96
N ALA A 227 14.55 -21.20 -4.75
CA ALA A 227 13.16 -20.98 -4.34
C ALA A 227 12.50 -19.77 -5.02
N PHE A 228 13.25 -18.69 -5.25
CA PHE A 228 12.70 -17.40 -5.68
C PHE A 228 13.04 -17.00 -7.12
N LEU A 229 13.98 -17.65 -7.79
CA LEU A 229 14.35 -17.44 -9.19
C LEU A 229 15.09 -18.69 -9.71
N PRO A 230 14.41 -19.84 -9.81
CA PRO A 230 15.01 -21.07 -10.30
C PRO A 230 15.40 -20.95 -11.77
N ASN A 231 16.43 -21.69 -12.20
CA ASN A 231 17.01 -21.55 -13.55
C ASN A 231 15.99 -21.76 -14.68
N HIS A 232 15.00 -22.63 -14.51
CA HIS A 232 13.95 -22.85 -15.51
C HIS A 232 13.08 -21.60 -15.78
N VAL A 233 12.97 -20.68 -14.82
CA VAL A 233 12.28 -19.39 -15.02
C VAL A 233 13.12 -18.44 -15.88
N LEU A 234 14.44 -18.60 -15.90
CA LEU A 234 15.35 -17.84 -16.76
C LEU A 234 15.46 -18.45 -18.17
N GLU A 235 15.31 -19.77 -18.31
CA GLU A 235 15.40 -20.50 -19.58
C GLU A 235 14.15 -20.37 -20.47
N THR A 236 13.02 -19.95 -19.91
CA THR A 236 11.78 -19.69 -20.67
C THR A 236 11.75 -18.35 -21.41
N TRP A 237 12.91 -17.67 -21.52
CA TRP A 237 13.04 -16.33 -22.12
C TRP A 237 14.24 -16.24 -23.05
#